data_AF-A0A661KRY6-F1
#
_entry.id   AF-A0A661KRY6-F1
#
_cell.length_a   1.000
_cell.length_b   1.000
_cell.length_c   1.000
_cell.angle_alpha   90.00
_cell.angle_beta   90.00
_cell.angle_gamma   90.00
#
_symmetry.space_group_name_H-M   'P 1'
#
loop_
_entity.id
_entity.type
_entity.pdbx_description
1 polymer ?
#
loop_
_entity_poly.entity_id
_entity_poly.type
_entity_poly.pdbx_seq_one_letter_code
_entity_poly.pdbx_strand_id
1 'polypeptide(L)'
;MMLEKAMPGKTAKTQNQRYYGIGGITIKVESELPITDATFSRKLKPFEIDVPGEDVISIKHFFSMPGFKDLGEPLYWKNPWLIFKNSEAWTYVAFSGSRFGSISGIWKRIFSLSHGFLKRASRFAETPSDSVRRFPAQREIYQVGVFNEDYSRGTIHNKSKEFFSKGNLDSITLFPTDQVILSKVFAHRAGCLLHAAGVSLEGRGLLFAGSKDAGKSTMVTMLRHCARILCDDRIIVRKWEEGFKVYGTWSPGDVADVSPDSVPLAGLIFLEKGHKNQLVPLRSKPEIIRRLLPCIIKPFVTAEWWEKTLLLVEKIVREVPCYTLCFDRSGAAVSLLKSI
;
A
#
# COMPACT_ATOMS: atom_id res chain seq x y z
N MET A 1 37.35 30.61 -23.20
CA MET A 1 37.51 29.25 -22.63
C MET A 1 36.37 29.05 -21.63
N MET A 2 35.25 28.49 -22.09
CA MET A 2 34.09 28.23 -21.24
C MET A 2 34.32 26.92 -20.48
N LEU A 3 34.27 26.99 -19.15
CA LEU A 3 34.22 25.80 -18.29
C LEU A 3 32.78 25.29 -18.29
N GLU A 4 32.53 24.24 -19.06
CA GLU A 4 31.31 23.43 -18.93
C GLU A 4 31.27 22.83 -17.52
N LYS A 5 30.27 23.26 -16.74
CA LYS A 5 29.92 22.59 -15.49
C LYS A 5 29.39 21.20 -15.84
N ALA A 6 30.14 20.17 -15.44
CA ALA A 6 29.73 18.78 -15.51
C ALA A 6 28.35 18.60 -14.84
N MET A 7 27.39 18.09 -15.62
CA MET A 7 26.09 17.66 -15.10
C MET A 7 26.32 16.48 -14.12
N PRO A 8 25.57 16.38 -13.01
CA PRO A 8 25.71 15.27 -12.08
C PRO A 8 25.43 13.95 -12.81
N GLY A 9 26.44 13.09 -12.84
CA GLY A 9 26.43 11.82 -13.56
C GLY A 9 25.35 10.89 -13.06
N LYS A 10 24.68 10.20 -14.00
CA LYS A 10 23.84 9.03 -13.71
C LYS A 10 24.66 8.03 -12.88
N THR A 11 24.25 7.78 -11.64
CA THR A 11 24.80 6.71 -10.82
C THR A 11 24.62 5.39 -11.58
N ALA A 12 25.69 4.67 -11.85
CA ALA A 12 25.62 3.38 -12.54
C ALA A 12 24.74 2.42 -11.73
N LYS A 13 23.70 1.85 -12.36
CA LYS A 13 22.86 0.81 -11.73
C LYS A 13 23.75 -0.37 -11.37
N THR A 14 23.91 -0.67 -10.09
CA THR A 14 24.58 -1.90 -9.71
C THR A 14 23.68 -3.08 -10.07
N GLN A 15 24.27 -4.18 -10.52
CA GLN A 15 23.54 -5.34 -11.03
C GLN A 15 22.52 -5.90 -10.01
N ASN A 16 22.74 -5.67 -8.72
CA ASN A 16 21.99 -6.25 -7.61
C ASN A 16 21.13 -5.24 -6.83
N GLN A 17 20.97 -4.02 -7.35
CA GLN A 17 20.24 -2.95 -6.65
C GLN A 17 19.35 -2.15 -7.59
N ARG A 18 18.19 -1.72 -7.08
CA ARG A 18 17.31 -0.72 -7.71
C ARG A 18 16.75 0.23 -6.67
N TYR A 19 16.34 1.41 -7.10
CA TYR A 19 15.62 2.38 -6.27
C TYR A 19 14.21 2.60 -6.83
N TYR A 20 13.22 2.67 -5.95
CA TYR A 20 11.84 2.98 -6.31
C TYR A 20 11.33 4.16 -5.48
N GLY A 21 10.84 5.19 -6.14
CA GLY A 21 10.16 6.33 -5.49
C GLY A 21 8.67 6.04 -5.34
N ILE A 22 8.14 6.11 -4.12
CA ILE A 22 6.70 5.96 -3.86
C ILE A 22 6.29 6.74 -2.63
N GLY A 23 5.15 7.44 -2.65
CA GLY A 23 4.63 8.06 -1.44
C GLY A 23 5.55 9.12 -0.82
N GLY A 24 6.49 9.71 -1.58
CA GLY A 24 7.49 10.64 -1.05
C GLY A 24 8.62 9.96 -0.25
N ILE A 25 8.85 8.67 -0.47
CA ILE A 25 10.04 7.94 0.02
C ILE A 25 10.77 7.28 -1.14
N THR A 26 12.03 6.92 -0.92
CA THR A 26 12.80 6.01 -1.77
C THR A 26 12.91 4.64 -1.11
N ILE A 27 12.66 3.59 -1.87
CA ILE A 27 12.89 2.20 -1.46
C ILE A 27 14.10 1.69 -2.22
N LYS A 28 15.21 1.52 -1.51
CA LYS A 28 16.40 0.82 -1.99
C LYS A 28 16.12 -0.69 -1.89
N VAL A 29 16.09 -1.37 -3.02
CA VAL A 29 15.91 -2.82 -3.12
C VAL A 29 17.23 -3.45 -3.51
N GLU A 30 17.74 -4.32 -2.63
CA GLU A 30 18.97 -5.08 -2.82
C GLU A 30 18.68 -6.58 -2.86
N SER A 31 19.52 -7.34 -3.54
CA SER A 31 19.36 -8.80 -3.66
C SER A 31 20.72 -9.50 -3.83
N GLU A 32 20.85 -10.72 -3.32
CA GLU A 32 22.01 -11.58 -3.61
C GLU A 32 22.08 -12.00 -5.09
N LEU A 33 20.91 -12.04 -5.75
CA LEU A 33 20.79 -12.35 -7.16
C LEU A 33 20.62 -11.06 -8.00
N PRO A 34 21.10 -11.04 -9.25
CA PRO A 34 20.91 -9.91 -10.17
C PRO A 34 19.46 -9.43 -10.29
N ILE A 35 19.27 -8.13 -10.12
CA ILE A 35 18.03 -7.43 -10.48
C ILE A 35 18.19 -6.94 -11.92
N THR A 36 17.38 -7.48 -12.82
CA THR A 36 17.35 -7.14 -14.25
C THR A 36 16.08 -6.38 -14.58
N ASP A 37 15.99 -5.80 -15.79
CA ASP A 37 14.76 -5.18 -16.27
C ASP A 37 13.58 -6.16 -16.42
N ALA A 38 13.83 -7.47 -16.38
CA ALA A 38 12.81 -8.51 -16.39
C ALA A 38 12.41 -8.98 -14.98
N THR A 39 13.11 -8.56 -13.91
CA THR A 39 12.87 -9.07 -12.55
C THR A 39 11.52 -8.62 -12.00
N PHE A 40 11.17 -7.34 -12.15
CA PHE A 40 9.90 -6.78 -11.67
C PHE A 40 8.98 -6.43 -12.84
N SER A 41 7.67 -6.48 -12.60
CA SER A 41 6.67 -6.24 -13.64
C SER A 41 6.70 -4.79 -14.13
N ARG A 42 6.30 -4.59 -15.39
CA ARG A 42 6.40 -3.28 -16.07
C ARG A 42 5.65 -2.15 -15.35
N LYS A 43 4.63 -2.46 -14.54
CA LYS A 43 3.87 -1.45 -13.76
C LYS A 43 4.71 -0.75 -12.69
N LEU A 44 5.83 -1.34 -12.27
CA LEU A 44 6.77 -0.71 -11.33
C LEU A 44 7.77 0.21 -12.04
N LYS A 45 7.90 0.13 -13.37
CA LYS A 45 8.89 0.91 -14.12
C LYS A 45 8.73 2.43 -13.96
N PRO A 46 7.51 3.00 -13.95
CA PRO A 46 7.33 4.43 -13.70
C PRO A 46 7.84 4.88 -12.32
N PHE A 47 7.96 3.98 -11.36
CA PHE A 47 8.40 4.27 -10.00
C PHE A 47 9.91 4.06 -9.82
N GLU A 48 10.61 3.46 -10.79
CA GLU A 48 12.06 3.27 -10.71
C GLU A 48 12.78 4.61 -10.88
N ILE A 49 13.70 4.95 -9.96
CA ILE A 49 14.47 6.20 -9.97
C ILE A 49 15.97 5.91 -9.95
N ASP A 50 16.78 6.80 -10.52
CA ASP A 50 18.24 6.63 -10.57
C ASP A 50 18.95 7.25 -9.36
N VAL A 51 18.35 8.30 -8.78
CA VAL A 51 18.91 9.03 -7.64
C VAL A 51 17.93 8.94 -6.47
N PRO A 52 18.36 8.44 -5.30
CA PRO A 52 17.50 8.40 -4.13
C PRO A 52 17.18 9.80 -3.62
N GLY A 53 15.97 9.97 -3.09
CA GLY A 53 15.58 11.16 -2.31
C GLY A 53 16.10 11.11 -0.87
N GLU A 54 15.61 12.01 -0.03
CA GLU A 54 16.09 12.17 1.35
C GLU A 54 15.64 11.04 2.29
N ASP A 55 14.36 10.64 2.24
CA ASP A 55 13.81 9.54 3.06
C ASP A 55 14.00 8.21 2.32
N VAL A 56 15.03 7.46 2.69
CA VAL A 56 15.37 6.16 2.09
C VAL A 56 15.09 5.03 3.07
N ILE A 57 14.32 4.03 2.64
CA ILE A 57 14.24 2.73 3.30
C ILE A 57 15.02 1.68 2.50
N SER A 58 15.59 0.70 3.18
CA SER A 58 16.38 -0.37 2.55
C SER A 58 15.75 -1.73 2.78
N ILE A 59 15.57 -2.49 1.71
CA ILE A 59 15.07 -3.87 1.73
C ILE A 59 16.10 -4.74 1.02
N LYS A 60 16.63 -5.75 1.72
CA LYS A 60 17.59 -6.71 1.16
C LYS A 60 17.01 -8.11 1.08
N HIS A 61 17.05 -8.70 -0.11
CA HIS A 61 16.60 -10.06 -0.37
C HIS A 61 17.72 -11.08 -0.22
N PHE A 62 17.41 -12.14 0.50
CA PHE A 62 18.22 -13.35 0.66
C PHE A 62 17.44 -14.56 0.13
N PHE A 63 18.16 -15.53 -0.43
CA PHE A 63 17.57 -16.79 -0.95
C PHE A 63 17.97 -18.00 -0.11
N SER A 64 18.05 -17.77 1.19
CA SER A 64 18.29 -18.76 2.24
C SER A 64 17.46 -18.38 3.47
N MET A 65 17.00 -19.38 4.22
CA MET A 65 16.28 -19.15 5.47
C MET A 65 17.25 -18.71 6.56
N PRO A 66 16.89 -17.70 7.38
CA PRO A 66 17.72 -17.28 8.49
C PRO A 66 17.64 -18.31 9.61
N GLY A 67 18.64 -18.31 10.50
CA GLY A 67 18.45 -18.91 11.81
C GLY A 67 17.45 -18.11 12.64
N PHE A 68 16.64 -18.78 13.46
CA PHE A 68 15.73 -18.11 14.38
C PHE A 68 16.41 -17.96 15.74
N LYS A 69 16.63 -16.72 16.19
CA LYS A 69 17.04 -16.40 17.56
C LYS A 69 16.13 -15.29 18.06
N ASP A 70 15.59 -15.48 19.26
CA ASP A 70 14.73 -14.53 19.98
C ASP A 70 13.73 -13.77 19.10
N LEU A 71 12.60 -14.41 18.79
CA LEU A 71 11.53 -13.77 18.02
C LEU A 71 10.74 -12.75 18.84
N GLY A 72 10.86 -12.76 20.16
CA GLY A 72 10.04 -11.95 21.06
C GLY A 72 8.58 -12.40 21.13
N GLU A 73 7.68 -11.45 21.38
CA GLU A 73 6.26 -11.68 21.61
C GLU A 73 5.49 -11.86 20.30
N PRO A 74 4.64 -12.89 20.17
CA PRO A 74 3.73 -13.02 19.04
C PRO A 74 2.57 -12.01 19.14
N LEU A 75 2.48 -11.11 18.17
CA LEU A 75 1.46 -10.05 18.14
C LEU A 75 0.35 -10.31 17.12
N TYR A 76 0.55 -11.24 16.18
CA TYR A 76 -0.44 -11.57 15.17
C TYR A 76 -0.33 -13.03 14.72
N TRP A 77 -1.49 -13.67 14.56
CA TRP A 77 -1.58 -14.99 13.97
C TRP A 77 -2.82 -15.15 13.09
N LYS A 78 -2.58 -15.27 11.78
CA LYS A 78 -3.60 -15.66 10.80
C LYS A 78 -2.92 -16.22 9.57
N ASN A 79 -3.29 -17.44 9.16
CA ASN A 79 -2.74 -18.10 7.98
C ASN A 79 -2.66 -17.16 6.75
N PRO A 80 -1.50 -17.03 6.06
CA PRO A 80 -0.22 -17.74 6.29
C PRO A 80 0.79 -17.04 7.20
N TRP A 81 0.39 -16.03 7.97
CA TRP A 81 1.29 -15.16 8.73
C TRP A 81 1.30 -15.40 10.23
N LEU A 82 2.51 -15.39 10.77
CA LEU A 82 2.81 -15.09 12.17
C LEU A 82 3.64 -13.81 12.20
N ILE A 83 3.35 -12.90 13.14
CA ILE A 83 4.15 -11.69 13.34
C ILE A 83 4.56 -11.63 14.79
N PHE A 84 5.87 -11.45 14.99
CA PHE A 84 6.48 -11.28 16.29
C PHE A 84 7.15 -9.92 16.41
N LYS A 85 7.33 -9.44 17.63
CA LYS A 85 8.09 -8.23 17.96
C LYS A 85 8.97 -8.51 19.18
N ASN A 86 10.27 -8.24 19.05
CA ASN A 86 11.18 -8.14 20.19
C ASN A 86 11.62 -6.66 20.35
N SER A 87 12.60 -6.38 21.22
CA SER A 87 13.09 -5.01 21.45
C SER A 87 13.81 -4.38 20.26
N GLU A 88 14.19 -5.17 19.25
CA GLU A 88 15.03 -4.73 18.12
C GLU A 88 14.29 -4.73 16.78
N ALA A 89 13.34 -5.65 16.60
CA ALA A 89 12.78 -5.95 15.29
C ALA A 89 11.35 -6.52 15.31
N TRP A 90 10.68 -6.30 14.19
CA TRP A 90 9.49 -6.99 13.74
C TRP A 90 9.88 -8.19 12.87
N THR A 91 9.34 -9.38 13.18
CA THR A 91 9.57 -10.58 12.37
C THR A 91 8.26 -11.11 11.80
N TYR A 92 8.17 -11.15 10.47
CA TYR A 92 7.06 -11.66 9.69
C TYR A 92 7.42 -13.06 9.18
N VAL A 93 6.69 -14.09 9.59
CA VAL A 93 6.92 -15.48 9.17
C VAL A 93 5.74 -15.96 8.33
N ALA A 94 6.00 -16.30 7.07
CA ALA A 94 5.02 -16.90 6.17
C ALA A 94 5.24 -18.41 6.07
N PHE A 95 4.18 -19.18 6.28
CA PHE A 95 4.22 -20.63 6.27
C PHE A 95 3.18 -21.24 5.33
N SER A 96 3.45 -22.44 4.81
CA SER A 96 2.50 -23.16 3.96
C SER A 96 1.25 -23.54 4.74
N GLY A 97 0.08 -23.20 4.19
CA GLY A 97 -1.19 -23.69 4.69
C GLY A 97 -1.33 -25.18 4.37
N SER A 98 -1.86 -25.98 5.29
CA SER A 98 -2.14 -27.40 5.09
C SER A 98 -3.25 -27.61 4.03
N ARG A 99 -2.87 -27.63 2.75
CA ARG A 99 -3.31 -28.51 1.65
C ARG A 99 -2.73 -27.98 0.34
N PHE A 100 -1.87 -28.80 -0.26
CA PHE A 100 -1.33 -28.66 -1.60
C PHE A 100 -2.42 -28.41 -2.65
N GLY A 101 -2.16 -27.49 -3.56
CA GLY A 101 -2.99 -27.23 -4.73
C GLY A 101 -2.57 -25.91 -5.37
N SER A 102 -1.54 -25.97 -6.21
CA SER A 102 -1.04 -24.93 -7.14
C SER A 102 -1.13 -23.48 -6.64
N ILE A 103 0.04 -22.86 -6.45
CA ILE A 103 0.19 -21.44 -6.12
C ILE A 103 -0.62 -20.56 -7.09
N SER A 104 -0.91 -20.99 -8.33
CA SER A 104 -1.77 -20.24 -9.28
C SER A 104 -3.26 -20.16 -8.90
N GLY A 105 -3.81 -21.12 -8.16
CA GLY A 105 -5.25 -21.21 -7.86
C GLY A 105 -5.71 -20.39 -6.66
N ILE A 106 -4.79 -20.13 -5.71
CA ILE A 106 -5.07 -19.39 -4.48
C ILE A 106 -5.34 -17.90 -4.79
N TRP A 107 -4.59 -17.31 -5.72
CA TRP A 107 -4.73 -15.90 -6.09
C TRP A 107 -6.08 -15.58 -6.75
N LYS A 108 -6.58 -16.46 -7.62
CA LYS A 108 -7.91 -16.30 -8.24
C LYS A 108 -9.06 -16.30 -7.21
N ARG A 109 -8.88 -16.96 -6.07
CA ARG A 109 -9.91 -17.09 -5.02
C ARG A 109 -9.84 -15.98 -3.96
N ILE A 110 -8.65 -15.43 -3.70
CA ILE A 110 -8.48 -14.28 -2.79
C ILE A 110 -9.08 -13.00 -3.41
N PHE A 111 -9.01 -12.84 -4.73
CA PHE A 111 -9.64 -11.71 -5.44
C PHE A 111 -11.19 -11.75 -5.44
N SER A 112 -11.81 -12.89 -5.16
CA SER A 112 -13.28 -13.05 -5.22
C SER A 112 -14.01 -12.86 -3.89
N LEU A 113 -13.31 -12.63 -2.77
CA LEU A 113 -13.93 -12.52 -1.44
C LEU A 113 -13.74 -11.13 -0.84
N SER A 114 -14.28 -10.14 -1.55
CA SER A 114 -14.46 -8.77 -1.08
C SER A 114 -15.95 -8.45 -0.96
N HIS A 115 -16.73 -9.30 -0.30
CA HIS A 115 -18.11 -9.01 0.09
C HIS A 115 -18.46 -9.78 1.37
N GLY A 116 -18.75 -9.04 2.44
CA GLY A 116 -19.35 -9.58 3.67
C GLY A 116 -18.41 -9.62 4.88
N PHE A 117 -18.08 -8.46 5.45
CA PHE A 117 -17.49 -8.41 6.80
C PHE A 117 -17.98 -7.18 7.59
N LEU A 118 -19.24 -7.24 8.04
CA LEU A 118 -19.83 -6.26 8.97
C LEU A 118 -20.50 -6.88 10.20
N LYS A 119 -20.22 -8.15 10.51
CA LYS A 119 -20.66 -8.77 11.78
C LYS A 119 -19.54 -9.61 12.39
N ARG A 120 -18.51 -8.97 12.97
CA ARG A 120 -17.54 -9.63 13.86
C ARG A 120 -16.64 -8.63 14.63
N ALA A 121 -17.20 -7.48 15.00
CA ALA A 121 -16.47 -6.47 15.79
C ALA A 121 -16.57 -6.69 17.32
N SER A 122 -17.14 -7.80 17.80
CA SER A 122 -17.32 -8.09 19.24
C SER A 122 -16.58 -9.35 19.72
N ARG A 123 -15.48 -9.75 19.06
CA ARG A 123 -14.62 -10.87 19.50
C ARG A 123 -13.14 -10.50 19.65
N PHE A 124 -12.81 -9.22 19.74
CA PHE A 124 -11.47 -8.76 20.08
C PHE A 124 -11.28 -8.74 21.61
N ALA A 125 -11.32 -9.91 22.22
CA ALA A 125 -10.86 -10.17 23.60
C ALA A 125 -10.80 -11.69 23.84
N GLU A 126 -10.11 -12.43 22.97
CA GLU A 126 -9.64 -13.78 23.34
C GLU A 126 -8.21 -13.61 23.84
N THR A 127 -8.02 -13.86 25.12
CA THR A 127 -6.75 -13.83 25.86
C THR A 127 -5.69 -14.71 25.19
N PRO A 128 -4.42 -14.26 25.11
CA PRO A 128 -3.33 -15.07 24.58
C PRO A 128 -2.85 -16.05 25.65
N SER A 129 -3.56 -17.15 25.84
CA SER A 129 -3.05 -18.28 26.61
C SER A 129 -3.31 -19.57 25.82
N ASP A 130 -2.26 -20.38 25.69
CA ASP A 130 -2.18 -21.72 25.09
C ASP A 130 -2.09 -21.89 23.58
N SER A 131 -2.51 -20.94 22.75
CA SER A 131 -2.43 -21.13 21.28
C SER A 131 -1.00 -20.94 20.74
N VAL A 132 -0.18 -20.08 21.35
CA VAL A 132 1.19 -19.75 20.90
C VAL A 132 2.17 -20.94 20.95
N ARG A 133 1.89 -21.99 21.75
CA ARG A 133 2.86 -23.06 22.03
C ARG A 133 2.86 -24.25 21.06
N ARG A 134 2.06 -24.24 19.99
CA ARG A 134 2.11 -25.31 18.97
C ARG A 134 2.23 -24.72 17.57
N PHE A 135 3.46 -24.41 17.15
CA PHE A 135 3.81 -24.49 15.74
C PHE A 135 3.37 -25.87 15.25
N PRO A 136 2.43 -25.99 14.29
CA PRO A 136 2.09 -27.30 13.77
C PRO A 136 3.35 -27.83 13.07
N ALA A 137 3.89 -28.95 13.56
CA ALA A 137 5.14 -29.57 13.11
C ALA A 137 5.19 -29.95 11.60
N GLN A 138 4.14 -29.61 10.83
CA GLN A 138 3.94 -29.96 9.43
C GLN A 138 3.81 -28.74 8.50
N ARG A 139 4.02 -27.51 8.99
CA ARG A 139 3.98 -26.30 8.16
C ARG A 139 5.38 -25.82 7.81
N GLU A 140 5.62 -25.67 6.52
CA GLU A 140 6.92 -25.27 5.99
C GLU A 140 6.99 -23.75 5.90
N ILE A 141 7.98 -23.14 6.54
CA ILE A 141 8.28 -21.72 6.39
C ILE A 141 8.88 -21.51 5.00
N TYR A 142 8.27 -20.64 4.19
CA TYR A 142 8.75 -20.33 2.85
C TYR A 142 9.29 -18.91 2.72
N GLN A 143 8.98 -18.02 3.66
CA GLN A 143 9.44 -16.64 3.63
C GLN A 143 9.49 -16.03 5.04
N VAL A 144 10.52 -15.24 5.31
CA VAL A 144 10.69 -14.50 6.58
C VAL A 144 11.12 -13.07 6.27
N GLY A 145 10.39 -12.07 6.77
CA GLY A 145 10.81 -10.67 6.73
C GLY A 145 11.18 -10.16 8.12
N VAL A 146 12.33 -9.52 8.26
CA VAL A 146 12.79 -8.91 9.51
C VAL A 146 12.97 -7.42 9.27
N PHE A 147 12.31 -6.59 10.07
CA PHE A 147 12.35 -5.12 9.93
C PHE A 147 12.69 -4.50 11.28
N ASN A 148 13.50 -3.44 11.27
CA ASN A 148 13.71 -2.67 12.50
C ASN A 148 12.45 -1.90 12.90
N GLU A 149 12.47 -1.29 14.09
CA GLU A 149 11.29 -0.69 14.72
C GLU A 149 10.51 0.30 13.82
N ASP A 150 11.22 1.15 13.07
CA ASP A 150 10.64 2.20 12.22
C ASP A 150 10.48 1.81 10.73
N TYR A 151 10.76 0.54 10.40
CA TYR A 151 10.75 0.00 9.04
C TYR A 151 11.69 0.73 8.05
N SER A 152 12.72 1.44 8.52
CA SER A 152 13.74 2.04 7.64
C SER A 152 14.71 1.01 7.07
N ARG A 153 14.87 -0.15 7.73
CA ARG A 153 15.71 -1.25 7.26
C ARG A 153 15.00 -2.58 7.43
N GLY A 154 15.06 -3.42 6.40
CA GLY A 154 14.58 -4.78 6.48
C GLY A 154 15.34 -5.78 5.60
N THR A 155 15.29 -7.04 6.01
CA THR A 155 15.76 -8.18 5.22
C THR A 155 14.58 -9.09 4.95
N ILE A 156 14.56 -9.69 3.75
CA ILE A 156 13.53 -10.65 3.36
C ILE A 156 14.22 -11.90 2.86
N HIS A 157 13.98 -12.99 3.56
CA HIS A 157 14.53 -14.30 3.31
C HIS A 157 13.48 -15.14 2.59
N ASN A 158 13.88 -15.72 1.46
CA ASN A 158 13.02 -16.54 0.62
C ASN A 158 13.61 -17.96 0.56
N LYS A 159 12.77 -18.98 0.71
CA LYS A 159 13.24 -20.37 0.78
C LYS A 159 13.80 -20.83 -0.57
N SER A 160 13.24 -20.33 -1.66
CA SER A 160 13.63 -20.66 -3.02
C SER A 160 13.83 -19.39 -3.85
N LYS A 161 14.77 -19.47 -4.81
CA LYS A 161 15.05 -18.44 -5.81
C LYS A 161 14.20 -18.56 -7.08
N GLU A 162 13.36 -19.59 -7.20
CA GLU A 162 12.64 -19.90 -8.43
C GLU A 162 11.74 -18.75 -8.91
N PHE A 163 10.93 -18.16 -8.03
CA PHE A 163 10.06 -17.05 -8.39
C PHE A 163 10.84 -15.81 -8.80
N PHE A 164 11.91 -15.50 -8.10
CA PHE A 164 12.78 -14.38 -8.44
C PHE A 164 13.45 -14.57 -9.80
N SER A 165 13.93 -15.78 -10.08
CA SER A 165 14.60 -16.12 -11.35
C SER A 165 13.65 -16.13 -12.54
N LYS A 166 12.35 -16.39 -12.32
CA LYS A 166 11.30 -16.30 -13.36
C LYS A 166 11.01 -14.86 -13.78
N GLY A 167 11.27 -13.88 -12.91
CA GLY A 167 10.99 -12.48 -13.15
C GLY A 167 9.50 -12.13 -13.21
N ASN A 168 9.20 -10.94 -13.73
CA ASN A 168 7.88 -10.33 -13.81
C ASN A 168 7.14 -10.29 -12.45
N LEU A 169 7.89 -10.00 -11.39
CA LEU A 169 7.35 -9.94 -10.02
C LEU A 169 6.56 -8.66 -9.80
N ASP A 170 5.35 -8.79 -9.26
CA ASP A 170 4.44 -7.69 -9.00
C ASP A 170 4.69 -6.91 -7.70
N SER A 171 5.66 -7.38 -6.91
CA SER A 171 5.97 -6.87 -5.58
C SER A 171 7.48 -6.80 -5.38
N ILE A 172 7.98 -5.64 -4.92
CA ILE A 172 9.40 -5.46 -4.60
C ILE A 172 9.81 -6.13 -3.28
N THR A 173 8.84 -6.36 -2.39
CA THR A 173 9.06 -7.10 -1.13
C THR A 173 9.00 -8.61 -1.33
N LEU A 174 8.60 -9.10 -2.51
CA LEU A 174 8.31 -10.52 -2.78
C LEU A 174 7.24 -11.13 -1.87
N PHE A 175 6.60 -10.31 -1.04
CA PHE A 175 5.41 -10.70 -0.31
C PHE A 175 4.24 -10.80 -1.30
N PRO A 176 3.10 -11.37 -0.88
CA PRO A 176 1.88 -11.35 -1.66
C PRO A 176 1.47 -9.98 -2.19
N THR A 177 1.82 -8.94 -1.44
CA THR A 177 1.63 -7.55 -1.84
C THR A 177 2.55 -6.66 -1.01
N ASP A 178 3.10 -5.61 -1.64
CA ASP A 178 3.88 -4.60 -0.93
C ASP A 178 3.06 -3.85 0.13
N GLN A 179 1.72 -3.89 0.05
CA GLN A 179 0.82 -3.28 1.04
C GLN A 179 1.10 -3.78 2.47
N VAL A 180 1.58 -5.02 2.62
CA VAL A 180 1.95 -5.59 3.92
C VAL A 180 2.92 -4.69 4.66
N ILE A 181 4.02 -4.31 4.00
CA ILE A 181 5.07 -3.48 4.59
C ILE A 181 4.80 -2.00 4.41
N LEU A 182 4.30 -1.58 3.24
CA LEU A 182 4.00 -0.17 2.98
C LEU A 182 2.98 0.39 3.96
N SER A 183 1.99 -0.41 4.39
CA SER A 183 1.01 0.04 5.41
C SER A 183 1.65 0.33 6.77
N LYS A 184 2.75 -0.34 7.11
CA LYS A 184 3.55 -0.08 8.31
C LYS A 184 4.47 1.13 8.11
N VAL A 185 5.26 1.11 7.04
CA VAL A 185 6.16 2.22 6.64
C VAL A 185 5.44 3.57 6.66
N PHE A 186 4.24 3.65 6.07
CA PHE A 186 3.49 4.90 6.04
C PHE A 186 2.88 5.29 7.39
N ALA A 187 2.49 4.34 8.23
CA ALA A 187 2.03 4.65 9.59
C ALA A 187 3.14 5.36 10.40
N HIS A 188 4.42 5.00 10.20
CA HIS A 188 5.56 5.69 10.81
C HIS A 188 5.92 7.02 10.13
N ARG A 189 5.28 7.35 9.00
CA ARG A 189 5.56 8.53 8.16
C ARG A 189 4.33 9.42 7.97
N ALA A 190 3.49 9.46 9.01
CA ALA A 190 2.24 10.22 9.05
C ALA A 190 1.38 10.00 7.79
N GLY A 191 1.25 8.73 7.39
CA GLY A 191 0.54 8.33 6.18
C GLY A 191 -0.22 7.03 6.31
N CYS A 192 -1.09 6.76 5.35
CA CYS A 192 -1.81 5.51 5.23
C CYS A 192 -2.09 5.16 3.77
N LEU A 193 -2.40 3.89 3.56
CA LEU A 193 -2.95 3.38 2.29
C LEU A 193 -4.47 3.38 2.38
N LEU A 194 -5.14 3.88 1.34
CA LEU A 194 -6.60 3.88 1.19
C LEU A 194 -7.01 3.03 -0.02
N HIS A 195 -8.12 2.30 0.13
CA HIS A 195 -8.91 1.74 -0.95
C HIS A 195 -9.76 2.86 -1.56
N ALA A 196 -9.16 3.57 -2.51
CA ALA A 196 -9.74 4.73 -3.17
C ALA A 196 -9.09 4.92 -4.53
N ALA A 197 -9.81 5.58 -5.44
CA ALA A 197 -9.23 6.06 -6.67
C ALA A 197 -8.73 7.49 -6.50
N GLY A 198 -7.52 7.78 -6.94
CA GLY A 198 -6.92 9.11 -6.90
C GLY A 198 -6.65 9.66 -8.29
N VAL A 199 -6.97 10.94 -8.48
CA VAL A 199 -6.66 11.69 -9.70
C VAL A 199 -6.06 13.05 -9.36
N SER A 200 -5.26 13.59 -10.26
CA SER A 200 -4.89 15.01 -10.29
C SER A 200 -5.74 15.72 -11.34
N LEU A 201 -6.67 16.56 -10.88
CA LEU A 201 -7.50 17.41 -11.70
C LEU A 201 -7.02 18.85 -11.51
N GLU A 202 -6.49 19.48 -12.57
CA GLU A 202 -6.01 20.87 -12.54
C GLU A 202 -4.99 21.11 -11.39
N GLY A 203 -4.08 20.15 -11.17
CA GLY A 203 -3.05 20.21 -10.12
C GLY A 203 -3.56 19.87 -8.71
N ARG A 204 -4.86 19.63 -8.54
CA ARG A 204 -5.52 19.30 -7.27
C ARG A 204 -5.80 17.80 -7.16
N GLY A 205 -5.47 17.20 -6.03
CA GLY A 205 -5.71 15.80 -5.73
C GLY A 205 -7.14 15.55 -5.27
N LEU A 206 -7.86 14.68 -5.98
CA LEU A 206 -9.21 14.23 -5.60
C LEU A 206 -9.18 12.73 -5.35
N LEU A 207 -9.79 12.31 -4.23
CA LEU A 207 -9.92 10.91 -3.86
C LEU A 207 -11.37 10.46 -3.90
N PHE A 208 -11.66 9.39 -4.63
CA PHE A 208 -12.97 8.75 -4.66
C PHE A 208 -12.93 7.49 -3.81
N ALA A 209 -13.58 7.56 -2.66
CA ALA A 209 -13.73 6.46 -1.71
C ALA A 209 -15.13 5.85 -1.80
N GLY A 210 -15.24 4.55 -1.53
CA GLY A 210 -16.51 3.84 -1.55
C GLY A 210 -16.31 2.33 -1.57
N SER A 211 -17.39 1.60 -1.34
CA SER A 211 -17.39 0.13 -1.42
C SER A 211 -16.91 -0.37 -2.79
N LYS A 212 -16.67 -1.68 -2.88
CA LYS A 212 -16.62 -2.32 -4.20
C LYS A 212 -17.93 -2.01 -4.93
N ASP A 213 -17.85 -1.70 -6.22
CA ASP A 213 -18.99 -1.32 -7.07
C ASP A 213 -19.64 0.05 -6.80
N ALA A 214 -19.00 0.92 -6.00
CA ALA A 214 -19.46 2.31 -5.81
C ALA A 214 -19.23 3.20 -7.05
N GLY A 215 -18.49 2.71 -8.06
CA GLY A 215 -18.25 3.43 -9.31
C GLY A 215 -16.91 4.17 -9.39
N LYS A 216 -15.92 3.83 -8.56
CA LYS A 216 -14.56 4.44 -8.59
C LYS A 216 -13.92 4.37 -9.97
N SER A 217 -13.82 3.17 -10.55
CA SER A 217 -13.26 2.93 -11.88
C SER A 217 -14.04 3.67 -12.98
N THR A 218 -15.37 3.77 -12.84
CA THR A 218 -16.24 4.54 -13.73
C THR A 218 -15.92 6.03 -13.69
N MET A 219 -15.77 6.61 -12.49
CA MET A 219 -15.42 8.03 -12.31
C MET A 219 -14.04 8.34 -12.86
N VAL A 220 -13.04 7.50 -12.55
CA VAL A 220 -11.68 7.61 -13.10
C VAL A 220 -11.68 7.58 -14.62
N THR A 221 -12.47 6.68 -15.23
CA THR A 221 -12.58 6.57 -16.69
C THR A 221 -13.18 7.83 -17.31
N MET A 222 -14.20 8.44 -16.69
CA MET A 222 -14.76 9.73 -17.16
C MET A 222 -13.75 10.86 -17.09
N LEU A 223 -12.87 10.85 -16.09
CA LEU A 223 -11.88 11.89 -15.87
C LEU A 223 -10.61 11.70 -16.72
N ARG A 224 -10.42 10.57 -17.40
CA ARG A 224 -9.19 10.20 -18.13
C ARG A 224 -8.69 11.27 -19.11
N HIS A 225 -9.59 12.03 -19.73
CA HIS A 225 -9.21 13.07 -20.72
C HIS A 225 -8.97 14.47 -20.11
N CYS A 226 -9.28 14.67 -18.83
CA CYS A 226 -9.15 15.98 -18.18
C CYS A 226 -8.38 15.95 -16.85
N ALA A 227 -8.04 14.77 -16.35
CA ALA A 227 -7.26 14.56 -15.15
C ALA A 227 -6.19 13.49 -15.38
N ARG A 228 -5.08 13.58 -14.64
CA ARG A 228 -4.10 12.51 -14.55
C ARG A 228 -4.56 11.48 -13.53
N ILE A 229 -4.62 10.22 -13.92
CA ILE A 229 -4.94 9.12 -13.02
C ILE A 229 -3.70 8.78 -12.20
N LEU A 230 -3.82 8.79 -10.87
CA LEU A 230 -2.72 8.40 -9.97
C LEU A 230 -2.72 6.90 -9.72
N CYS A 231 -3.88 6.35 -9.34
CA CYS A 231 -4.19 4.93 -9.19
C CYS A 231 -5.70 4.79 -8.89
N ASP A 232 -6.36 3.70 -9.29
CA ASP A 232 -7.81 3.51 -9.09
C ASP A 232 -8.19 2.58 -7.91
N ASP A 233 -7.24 1.89 -7.29
CA ASP A 233 -7.49 0.97 -6.16
C ASP A 233 -6.73 1.37 -4.89
N ARG A 234 -5.40 1.45 -4.94
CA ARG A 234 -4.57 1.77 -3.78
C ARG A 234 -3.93 3.14 -3.93
N ILE A 235 -4.21 3.99 -2.97
CA ILE A 235 -3.66 5.34 -2.90
C ILE A 235 -2.93 5.52 -1.57
N ILE A 236 -1.86 6.31 -1.59
CA ILE A 236 -1.20 6.75 -0.36
C ILE A 236 -1.64 8.19 -0.05
N VAL A 237 -2.00 8.45 1.20
CA VAL A 237 -2.20 9.80 1.74
C VAL A 237 -1.17 10.03 2.83
N ARG A 238 -0.47 11.16 2.78
CA ARG A 238 0.50 11.57 3.82
C ARG A 238 0.27 13.00 4.25
N LYS A 239 0.49 13.26 5.54
CA LYS A 239 0.57 14.61 6.09
C LYS A 239 2.01 15.15 5.95
N TRP A 240 2.12 16.36 5.41
CA TRP A 240 3.32 17.19 5.35
C TRP A 240 3.07 18.51 6.08
N GLU A 241 4.09 19.35 6.22
CA GLU A 241 3.97 20.67 6.83
C GLU A 241 2.94 21.53 6.10
N GLU A 242 2.95 21.53 4.76
CA GLU A 242 2.05 22.37 3.94
C GLU A 242 0.63 21.81 3.82
N GLY A 243 0.38 20.58 4.28
CA GLY A 243 -0.93 19.94 4.15
C GLY A 243 -0.86 18.45 3.80
N PHE A 244 -1.98 17.91 3.37
CA PHE A 244 -2.04 16.54 2.90
C PHE A 244 -1.64 16.45 1.44
N LYS A 245 -0.89 15.41 1.08
CA LYS A 245 -0.60 15.03 -0.30
C LYS A 245 -1.13 13.63 -0.57
N VAL A 246 -1.63 13.44 -1.79
CA VAL A 246 -1.97 12.13 -2.35
C VAL A 246 -0.84 11.67 -3.26
N TYR A 247 -0.53 10.39 -3.23
CA TYR A 247 0.47 9.76 -4.09
C TYR A 247 -0.13 8.53 -4.76
N GLY A 248 0.14 8.40 -6.06
CA GLY A 248 -0.17 7.18 -6.80
C GLY A 248 0.66 5.98 -6.33
N THR A 249 0.25 4.78 -6.75
CA THR A 249 0.92 3.52 -6.40
C THR A 249 0.96 2.59 -7.60
N TRP A 250 1.85 1.59 -7.57
CA TRP A 250 1.93 0.53 -8.58
C TRP A 250 0.90 -0.59 -8.38
N SER A 251 -0.19 -0.34 -7.62
CA SER A 251 -1.22 -1.31 -7.30
C SER A 251 -2.57 -0.90 -7.92
N PRO A 252 -2.71 -0.97 -9.26
CA PRO A 252 -3.96 -0.65 -9.94
C PRO A 252 -5.03 -1.72 -9.68
N GLY A 253 -6.28 -1.31 -9.83
CA GLY A 253 -7.48 -2.14 -9.83
C GLY A 253 -7.94 -2.46 -11.25
N ASP A 254 -9.11 -1.96 -11.62
CA ASP A 254 -9.73 -2.24 -12.92
C ASP A 254 -9.10 -1.41 -14.04
N VAL A 255 -8.54 -0.24 -13.70
CA VAL A 255 -7.86 0.66 -14.60
C VAL A 255 -6.35 0.47 -14.45
N ALA A 256 -5.67 0.07 -15.52
CA ALA A 256 -4.24 -0.27 -15.48
C ALA A 256 -3.30 0.94 -15.28
N ASP A 257 -3.82 2.17 -15.44
CA ASP A 257 -3.06 3.41 -15.31
C ASP A 257 -2.54 3.59 -13.87
N VAL A 258 -1.22 3.82 -13.76
CA VAL A 258 -0.52 4.13 -12.51
C VAL A 258 0.38 5.34 -12.72
N SER A 259 0.57 6.15 -11.69
CA SER A 259 1.54 7.25 -11.71
C SER A 259 2.35 7.30 -10.40
N PRO A 260 3.67 7.58 -10.47
CA PRO A 260 4.48 7.88 -9.30
C PRO A 260 4.23 9.29 -8.74
N ASP A 261 3.44 10.10 -9.45
CA ASP A 261 3.24 11.51 -9.11
C ASP A 261 2.51 11.70 -7.78
N SER A 262 2.65 12.92 -7.27
CA SER A 262 1.95 13.40 -6.09
C SER A 262 1.34 14.77 -6.33
N VAL A 263 0.24 15.05 -5.64
CA VAL A 263 -0.41 16.36 -5.65
C VAL A 263 -1.01 16.69 -4.28
N PRO A 264 -1.19 17.97 -3.93
CA PRO A 264 -1.93 18.37 -2.73
C PRO A 264 -3.34 17.79 -2.74
N LEU A 265 -3.77 17.22 -1.61
CA LEU A 265 -5.11 16.65 -1.47
C LEU A 265 -6.13 17.77 -1.25
N ALA A 266 -6.99 18.00 -2.24
CA ALA A 266 -8.03 19.02 -2.20
C ALA A 266 -9.38 18.48 -1.71
N GLY A 267 -9.68 17.20 -1.94
CA GLY A 267 -10.95 16.63 -1.52
C GLY A 267 -10.99 15.12 -1.39
N LEU A 268 -11.73 14.65 -0.38
CA LEU A 268 -12.13 13.25 -0.21
C LEU A 268 -13.62 13.10 -0.50
N ILE A 269 -13.95 12.38 -1.56
CA ILE A 269 -15.30 12.23 -2.09
C ILE A 269 -15.79 10.80 -1.86
N PHE A 270 -16.86 10.63 -1.10
CA PHE A 270 -17.54 9.35 -0.92
C PHE A 270 -18.59 9.15 -2.01
N LEU A 271 -18.43 8.09 -2.80
CA LEU A 271 -19.36 7.75 -3.87
C LEU A 271 -20.60 7.06 -3.33
N GLU A 272 -21.76 7.55 -3.75
CA GLU A 272 -23.07 6.94 -3.50
C GLU A 272 -23.79 6.68 -4.83
N LYS A 273 -24.64 5.65 -4.85
CA LYS A 273 -25.45 5.35 -6.04
C LYS A 273 -26.63 6.32 -6.08
N GLY A 274 -26.80 6.98 -7.22
CA GLY A 274 -27.92 7.87 -7.47
C GLY A 274 -28.10 8.12 -8.97
N HIS A 275 -29.21 8.75 -9.34
CA HIS A 275 -29.56 9.05 -10.74
C HIS A 275 -29.34 10.52 -11.12
N LYS A 276 -28.86 11.34 -10.19
CA LYS A 276 -28.60 12.78 -10.39
C LYS A 276 -27.16 13.10 -10.01
N ASN A 277 -26.49 13.89 -10.86
CA ASN A 277 -25.17 14.42 -10.58
C ASN A 277 -25.28 15.47 -9.46
N GLN A 278 -24.75 15.15 -8.28
CA GLN A 278 -24.81 16.03 -7.12
C GLN A 278 -23.60 15.83 -6.23
N LEU A 279 -22.92 16.92 -5.91
CA LEU A 279 -21.80 16.97 -4.97
C LEU A 279 -22.27 17.73 -3.72
N VAL A 280 -22.24 17.08 -2.56
CA VAL A 280 -22.72 17.65 -1.29
C VAL A 280 -21.58 17.66 -0.27
N PRO A 281 -21.24 18.80 0.36
CA PRO A 281 -20.26 18.84 1.44
C PRO A 281 -20.69 17.94 2.61
N LEU A 282 -19.79 17.05 3.03
CA LEU A 282 -19.98 16.18 4.18
C LEU A 282 -19.24 16.77 5.37
N ARG A 283 -19.99 17.37 6.32
CA ARG A 283 -19.42 18.09 7.48
C ARG A 283 -19.39 17.28 8.78
N SER A 284 -20.18 16.21 8.86
CA SER A 284 -20.27 15.38 10.06
C SER A 284 -18.99 14.56 10.26
N LYS A 285 -18.10 15.01 11.17
CA LYS A 285 -16.85 14.30 11.49
C LYS A 285 -17.07 12.82 11.85
N PRO A 286 -18.05 12.45 12.70
CA PRO A 286 -18.33 11.03 12.98
C PRO A 286 -18.70 10.23 11.73
N GLU A 287 -19.45 10.85 10.80
CA GLU A 287 -19.84 10.19 9.56
C GLU A 287 -18.65 10.01 8.60
N ILE A 288 -17.79 11.03 8.47
CA ILE A 288 -16.54 10.94 7.69
C ILE A 288 -15.68 9.81 8.23
N ILE A 289 -15.47 9.74 9.56
CA ILE A 289 -14.70 8.67 10.21
C ILE A 289 -15.32 7.31 9.90
N ARG A 290 -16.64 7.16 10.03
CA ARG A 290 -17.36 5.91 9.75
C ARG A 290 -17.18 5.44 8.31
N ARG A 291 -17.12 6.36 7.35
CA ARG A 291 -16.94 6.07 5.92
C ARG A 291 -15.46 5.87 5.53
N LEU A 292 -14.54 6.57 6.19
CA LEU A 292 -13.10 6.53 5.90
C LEU A 292 -12.40 5.30 6.52
N LEU A 293 -12.69 4.95 7.77
CA LEU A 293 -12.03 3.83 8.46
C LEU A 293 -12.12 2.48 7.70
N PRO A 294 -13.25 2.13 7.04
CA PRO A 294 -13.33 0.93 6.20
C PRO A 294 -12.46 0.99 4.93
N CYS A 295 -12.13 2.19 4.45
CA CYS A 295 -11.27 2.38 3.28
C CYS A 295 -9.79 2.21 3.60
N ILE A 296 -9.38 2.26 4.87
CA ILE A 296 -7.96 2.10 5.23
C ILE A 296 -7.51 0.65 4.99
N ILE A 297 -6.40 0.51 4.27
CA ILE A 297 -5.77 -0.79 4.01
C ILE A 297 -5.03 -1.25 5.26
N LYS A 298 -5.43 -2.40 5.79
CA LYS A 298 -4.99 -2.92 7.09
C LYS A 298 -4.65 -4.41 7.03
N PRO A 299 -3.51 -4.81 6.41
CA PRO A 299 -3.17 -6.22 6.25
C PRO A 299 -2.90 -6.87 7.61
N PHE A 300 -2.17 -6.19 8.51
CA PHE A 300 -1.80 -6.71 9.84
C PHE A 300 -1.91 -5.62 10.91
N VAL A 301 -3.03 -5.60 11.64
CA VAL A 301 -3.27 -4.59 12.67
C VAL A 301 -2.55 -4.93 13.97
N THR A 302 -1.90 -3.94 14.57
CA THR A 302 -1.30 -3.98 15.90
C THR A 302 -1.75 -2.72 16.66
N ALA A 303 -1.65 -2.71 17.99
CA ALA A 303 -2.04 -1.53 18.78
C ALA A 303 -1.29 -0.27 18.34
N GLU A 304 0.05 -0.36 18.22
CA GLU A 304 0.91 0.74 17.76
C GLU A 304 0.49 1.28 16.37
N TRP A 305 0.18 0.37 15.44
CA TRP A 305 -0.27 0.78 14.10
C TRP A 305 -1.62 1.51 14.14
N TRP A 306 -2.54 1.05 14.98
CA TRP A 306 -3.84 1.70 15.16
C TRP A 306 -3.69 3.10 15.75
N GLU A 307 -2.84 3.28 16.76
CA GLU A 307 -2.58 4.58 17.38
C GLU A 307 -2.11 5.60 16.33
N LYS A 308 -1.05 5.29 15.58
CA LYS A 308 -0.52 6.16 14.52
C LYS A 308 -1.56 6.45 13.43
N THR A 309 -2.32 5.43 13.04
CA THR A 309 -3.34 5.56 11.98
C THR A 309 -4.53 6.39 12.42
N LEU A 310 -5.02 6.24 13.66
CA LEU A 310 -6.15 7.01 14.17
C LEU A 310 -5.79 8.48 14.36
N LEU A 311 -4.57 8.78 14.81
CA LEU A 311 -4.04 10.15 14.87
C LEU A 311 -4.00 10.79 13.47
N LEU A 312 -3.65 10.03 12.43
CA LEU A 312 -3.69 10.52 11.05
C LEU A 312 -5.14 10.74 10.57
N VAL A 313 -6.06 9.82 10.84
CA VAL A 313 -7.47 9.93 10.46
C VAL A 313 -8.11 11.16 11.09
N GLU A 314 -7.82 11.44 12.36
CA GLU A 314 -8.29 12.65 13.03
C GLU A 314 -7.83 13.92 12.29
N LYS A 315 -6.55 13.98 11.89
CA LYS A 315 -5.99 15.09 11.10
C LYS A 315 -6.66 15.21 9.73
N ILE A 316 -6.88 14.10 9.02
CA ILE A 316 -7.58 14.08 7.72
C ILE A 316 -8.98 14.67 7.88
N VAL A 317 -9.75 14.19 8.85
CA VAL A 317 -11.15 14.62 9.09
C VAL A 317 -11.25 16.09 9.48
N ARG A 318 -10.19 16.65 10.08
CA ARG A 318 -10.14 18.06 10.48
C ARG A 318 -9.72 18.99 9.33
N GLU A 319 -8.80 18.56 8.48
CA GLU A 319 -8.11 19.44 7.53
C GLU A 319 -8.52 19.23 6.06
N VAL A 320 -9.06 18.06 5.70
CA VAL A 320 -9.41 17.72 4.31
C VAL A 320 -10.90 17.92 4.05
N PRO A 321 -11.29 18.75 3.08
CA PRO A 321 -12.68 18.87 2.63
C PRO A 321 -13.25 17.51 2.19
N CYS A 322 -14.40 17.14 2.74
CA CYS A 322 -15.06 15.88 2.44
C CYS A 322 -16.41 16.12 1.76
N TYR A 323 -16.77 15.24 0.83
CA TYR A 323 -18.01 15.34 0.05
C TYR A 323 -18.67 13.97 -0.12
N THR A 324 -19.96 14.00 -0.41
CA THR A 324 -20.69 12.88 -1.01
C THR A 324 -20.95 13.22 -2.48
N LEU A 325 -20.75 12.26 -3.37
CA LEU A 325 -21.03 12.39 -4.79
C LEU A 325 -21.98 11.28 -5.26
N CYS A 326 -23.12 11.68 -5.80
CA CYS A 326 -23.95 10.87 -6.68
C CYS A 326 -23.70 11.30 -8.12
N PHE A 327 -23.61 10.36 -9.06
CA PHE A 327 -23.37 10.69 -10.46
C PHE A 327 -24.00 9.66 -11.40
N ASP A 328 -24.35 10.11 -12.60
CA ASP A 328 -24.73 9.27 -13.73
C ASP A 328 -23.59 9.16 -14.76
N ARG A 329 -23.83 8.48 -15.88
CA ARG A 329 -22.80 8.27 -16.90
C ARG A 329 -22.70 9.35 -17.97
N SER A 330 -23.41 10.47 -17.82
CA SER A 330 -23.38 11.57 -18.81
C SER A 330 -22.05 12.34 -18.83
N GLY A 331 -21.24 12.23 -17.76
CA GLY A 331 -20.01 13.01 -17.58
C GLY A 331 -20.23 14.38 -16.93
N ALA A 332 -21.48 14.81 -16.68
CA ALA A 332 -21.75 16.12 -16.08
C ALA A 332 -21.21 16.29 -14.64
N ALA A 333 -20.94 15.18 -13.93
CA ALA A 333 -20.27 15.22 -12.63
C ALA A 333 -18.85 15.83 -12.68
N VAL A 334 -18.17 15.80 -13.83
CA VAL A 334 -16.81 16.37 -13.98
C VAL A 334 -16.81 17.86 -13.66
N SER A 335 -17.84 18.61 -14.10
CA SER A 335 -17.95 20.04 -13.83
C SER A 335 -18.12 20.35 -12.34
N LEU A 336 -18.83 19.48 -11.60
CA LEU A 336 -19.00 19.61 -10.14
C LEU A 336 -17.66 19.39 -9.40
N LEU A 337 -16.79 18.53 -9.92
CA LEU A 337 -15.50 18.25 -9.29
C LEU A 337 -14.51 19.40 -9.46
N LYS A 338 -14.62 20.19 -10.54
CA LYS A 338 -13.75 21.36 -10.77
C LYS A 338 -13.95 22.48 -9.75
N SER A 339 -15.10 22.51 -9.07
CA SER A 339 -15.38 23.51 -8.03
C SER A 339 -14.81 23.18 -6.64
N ILE A 340 -14.19 22.00 -6.46
CA ILE A 340 -13.41 21.63 -5.27
C ILE A 340 -12.00 22.17 -5.45
#